data_AF-A0A0F2N3Z8-F1
#
_entry.id   AF-A0A0F2N3Z8-F1
#
_cell.length_a   1.000
_cell.length_b   1.000
_cell.length_c   1.000
_cell.angle_alpha   90.00
_cell.angle_beta   90.00
_cell.angle_gamma   90.00
#
_symmetry.space_group_name_H-M   'P 1'
#
loop_
_entity.id
_entity.type
_entity.pdbx_description
1 polymer ?
#
loop_
_entity_poly.entity_id
_entity_poly.type
_entity_poly.pdbx_seq_one_letter_code
_entity_poly.pdbx_strand_id
1 'polypeptide(L)'
;MTIKRYPERMRVGSERTLFVGSECPRCRQPEGAAHSFGCQYEECPECSKILIGCNCNCLSPYDSARIIKALHDQFSSLADAVEVVTAAEGGRAREESYLIHAAMQFLYENIPDAAREGLHRLFQENHPGLVPQLQDDSGFGYYTAEQLSVALRIPLGEVHEKIDAMVAAGQGIRFGDGIRLQKVN
;
A
#
# COMPACT_ATOMS: atom_id res chain seq x y z
N MET A 1 17.05 9.15 -17.47
CA MET A 1 16.19 8.67 -16.38
C MET A 1 17.08 8.29 -15.21
N THR A 2 16.95 8.96 -14.07
CA THR A 2 17.68 8.61 -12.85
C THR A 2 16.95 7.45 -12.19
N ILE A 3 17.56 6.26 -12.16
CA ILE A 3 16.98 5.10 -11.48
C ILE A 3 16.96 5.44 -9.99
N LYS A 4 15.77 5.55 -9.39
CA LYS A 4 15.62 5.77 -7.95
C LYS A 4 16.21 4.56 -7.24
N ARG A 5 17.21 4.79 -6.39
CA ARG A 5 17.81 3.75 -5.57
C ARG A 5 17.05 3.67 -4.25
N TYR A 6 16.49 2.51 -3.98
CA TYR A 6 15.81 2.23 -2.72
C TYR A 6 16.77 1.47 -1.80
N PRO A 7 16.87 1.81 -0.50
CA PRO A 7 17.56 1.00 0.48
C PRO A 7 16.97 -0.41 0.56
N GLU A 8 17.82 -1.37 0.87
CA GLU A 8 17.37 -2.71 1.26
C GLU A 8 16.65 -2.67 2.61
N ARG A 9 15.74 -3.61 2.82
CA ARG A 9 15.08 -3.83 4.10
C ARG A 9 16.08 -4.20 5.19
N MET A 10 15.75 -3.83 6.43
CA MET A 10 16.64 -4.09 7.56
C MET A 10 16.70 -5.58 7.87
N ARG A 11 17.90 -6.05 8.20
CA ARG A 11 18.16 -7.44 8.62
C ARG A 11 18.05 -7.54 10.12
N VAL A 12 17.58 -8.69 10.59
CA VAL A 12 17.53 -9.03 12.02
C VAL A 12 18.93 -8.87 12.64
N GLY A 13 19.00 -8.17 13.76
CA GLY A 13 20.23 -7.84 14.48
C GLY A 13 20.86 -6.51 14.04
N SER A 14 20.35 -5.87 12.99
CA SER A 14 20.82 -4.55 12.52
C SER A 14 20.00 -3.37 13.07
N GLU A 15 18.97 -3.65 13.87
CA GLU A 15 18.09 -2.66 14.50
C GLU A 15 18.83 -1.81 15.55
N ARG A 16 18.44 -0.55 15.69
CA ARG A 16 18.99 0.37 16.71
C ARG A 16 18.29 0.28 18.04
N THR A 17 16.99 -0.01 18.02
CA THR A 17 16.11 -0.03 19.19
C THR A 17 15.78 -1.44 19.69
N LEU A 18 16.13 -2.51 18.95
CA LEU A 18 15.95 -3.89 19.41
C LEU A 18 17.27 -4.61 19.71
N PHE A 19 17.26 -5.41 20.79
CA PHE A 19 18.44 -5.98 21.44
C PHE A 19 18.50 -7.52 21.32
N VAL A 20 19.70 -8.00 20.98
CA VAL A 20 20.44 -9.24 21.28
C VAL A 20 19.63 -10.53 21.50
N GLY A 21 19.49 -11.29 20.42
CA GLY A 21 19.17 -12.71 20.35
C GLY A 21 19.53 -13.22 18.95
N SER A 22 19.65 -14.53 18.75
CA SER A 22 19.99 -15.10 17.43
C SER A 22 18.84 -15.06 16.41
N GLU A 23 17.64 -14.61 16.81
CA GLU A 23 16.46 -14.52 15.96
C GLU A 23 15.51 -13.40 16.42
N CYS A 24 14.66 -12.93 15.49
CA CYS A 24 13.61 -11.96 15.81
C CYS A 24 12.49 -12.61 16.64
N PRO A 25 12.08 -12.02 17.77
CA PRO A 25 11.06 -12.61 18.65
C PRO A 25 9.66 -12.71 18.02
N ARG A 26 9.38 -11.93 16.96
CA ARG A 26 8.09 -11.98 16.26
C ARG A 26 8.12 -12.86 15.02
N CYS A 27 9.00 -12.56 14.08
CA CYS A 27 9.02 -13.25 12.79
C CYS A 27 9.89 -14.51 12.78
N ARG A 28 10.66 -14.75 13.86
CA ARG A 28 11.58 -15.90 14.04
C ARG A 28 12.64 -16.03 12.96
N GLN A 29 12.87 -14.96 12.19
CA GLN A 29 13.97 -14.94 11.23
C GLN A 29 15.29 -14.85 12.00
N PRO A 30 16.31 -15.61 11.58
CA PRO A 30 17.60 -15.62 12.25
C PRO A 30 18.36 -14.31 12.02
N GLU A 31 19.36 -14.05 12.86
CA GLU A 31 20.28 -12.93 12.72
C GLU A 31 20.91 -12.87 11.31
N GLY A 32 20.96 -11.67 10.74
CA GLY A 32 21.48 -11.43 9.39
C GLY A 32 20.50 -11.76 8.24
N ALA A 33 19.37 -12.43 8.52
CA ALA A 33 18.28 -12.58 7.56
C ALA A 33 17.38 -11.33 7.53
N ALA A 34 16.64 -11.14 6.42
CA ALA A 34 15.60 -10.11 6.36
C ALA A 34 14.39 -10.54 7.21
N HIS A 35 13.72 -9.58 7.84
CA HIS A 35 12.45 -9.84 8.53
C HIS A 35 11.39 -10.38 7.56
N SER A 36 10.45 -11.16 8.10
CA SER A 36 9.19 -11.42 7.37
C SER A 36 8.47 -10.09 7.11
N PHE A 37 7.85 -9.95 5.94
CA PHE A 37 7.10 -8.74 5.58
C PHE A 37 6.02 -8.43 6.64
N GLY A 38 5.93 -7.17 7.07
CA GLY A 38 4.99 -6.74 8.11
C GLY A 38 5.42 -7.06 9.55
N CYS A 39 6.70 -7.38 9.80
CA CYS A 39 7.19 -7.60 11.15
C CYS A 39 7.15 -6.30 11.99
N GLN A 40 6.54 -6.37 13.18
CA GLN A 40 6.41 -5.22 14.10
C GLN A 40 7.73 -4.74 14.71
N TYR A 41 8.80 -5.52 14.57
CA TYR A 41 10.13 -5.20 15.11
C TYR A 41 11.13 -4.78 14.03
N GLU A 42 10.74 -4.81 12.75
CA GLU A 42 11.60 -4.30 11.70
C GLU A 42 11.65 -2.77 11.77
N GLU A 43 12.85 -2.20 11.73
CA GLU A 43 13.05 -0.76 11.66
C GLU A 43 13.23 -0.30 10.22
N CYS A 44 12.86 0.96 9.98
CA CYS A 44 13.10 1.63 8.72
C CYS A 44 14.61 1.88 8.52
N PRO A 45 15.19 1.50 7.37
CA PRO A 45 16.62 1.71 7.10
C PRO A 45 17.01 3.19 7.03
N GLU A 46 16.05 4.08 6.74
CA GLU A 46 16.31 5.52 6.58
C GLU A 46 16.20 6.28 7.92
N CYS A 47 15.08 6.10 8.63
CA CYS A 47 14.77 6.90 9.83
C CYS A 47 14.78 6.13 11.15
N SER A 48 15.03 4.82 11.10
CA SER A 48 15.12 3.90 12.26
C SER A 48 13.85 3.81 13.14
N LYS A 49 12.73 4.41 12.73
CA LYS A 49 11.42 4.15 13.34
C LYS A 49 10.93 2.76 12.95
N ILE A 50 10.00 2.19 13.73
CA ILE A 50 9.31 0.95 13.38
C ILE A 50 8.72 1.05 11.97
N LEU A 51 9.07 0.10 11.10
CA LEU A 51 8.83 0.17 9.67
C LEU A 51 7.33 0.21 9.35
N ILE A 52 6.52 -0.64 9.97
CA ILE A 52 5.08 -0.74 9.67
C ILE A 52 4.30 0.57 9.94
N GLY A 53 4.77 1.37 10.91
CA GLY A 53 4.24 2.70 11.22
C GLY A 53 5.03 3.84 10.60
N CYS A 54 6.04 3.54 9.78
CA CYS A 54 6.85 4.52 9.10
C CYS A 54 6.15 5.04 7.84
N ASN A 55 6.36 6.31 7.57
CA ASN A 55 5.76 7.08 6.47
C ASN A 55 6.80 7.73 5.55
N CYS A 56 8.09 7.42 5.74
CA CYS A 56 9.16 8.02 4.94
C CYS A 56 9.21 7.50 3.50
N ASN A 57 8.47 6.43 3.19
CA ASN A 57 8.36 5.82 1.85
C ASN A 57 9.73 5.56 1.19
N CYS A 58 10.72 5.17 1.99
CA CYS A 58 12.08 4.94 1.51
C CYS A 58 12.22 3.61 0.75
N LEU A 59 11.36 2.62 1.01
CA LEU A 59 11.47 1.30 0.39
C LEU A 59 11.01 1.29 -1.07
N SER A 60 11.41 0.24 -1.78
CA SER A 60 10.93 -0.01 -3.13
C SER A 60 9.41 -0.20 -3.16
N PRO A 61 8.72 0.12 -4.28
CA PRO A 61 7.31 -0.22 -4.44
C PRO A 61 7.01 -1.71 -4.24
N TYR A 62 7.93 -2.59 -4.65
CA TYR A 62 7.83 -4.05 -4.48
C TYR A 62 7.81 -4.46 -3.01
N ASP A 63 8.76 -3.96 -2.21
CA ASP A 63 8.77 -4.24 -0.77
C ASP A 63 7.55 -3.63 -0.10
N SER A 64 7.19 -2.39 -0.47
CA SER A 64 6.02 -1.68 0.05
C SER A 64 4.74 -2.48 -0.16
N ALA A 65 4.50 -2.96 -1.37
CA ALA A 65 3.32 -3.76 -1.71
C ALA A 65 3.28 -5.08 -0.94
N ARG A 66 4.42 -5.75 -0.76
CA ARG A 66 4.50 -7.00 0.03
C ARG A 66 4.29 -6.76 1.52
N ILE A 67 4.79 -5.67 2.08
CA ILE A 67 4.51 -5.27 3.48
C ILE A 67 3.01 -5.00 3.64
N ILE A 68 2.43 -4.19 2.76
CA ILE A 68 1.00 -3.84 2.81
C ILE A 68 0.15 -5.11 2.70
N LYS A 69 0.45 -6.03 1.77
CA LYS A 69 -0.25 -7.31 1.65
C LYS A 69 -0.13 -8.15 2.92
N ALA A 70 1.08 -8.27 3.48
CA ALA A 70 1.30 -9.05 4.69
C ALA A 70 0.60 -8.47 5.92
N LEU A 71 0.45 -7.15 6.01
CA LEU A 71 -0.31 -6.47 7.06
C LEU A 71 -1.82 -6.59 6.81
N HIS A 72 -2.25 -6.48 5.55
CA HIS A 72 -3.65 -6.66 5.14
C HIS A 72 -4.19 -8.01 5.61
N ASP A 73 -3.40 -9.07 5.40
CA ASP A 73 -3.79 -10.44 5.75
C ASP A 73 -3.83 -10.70 7.28
N GLN A 74 -3.41 -9.73 8.10
CA GLN A 74 -3.52 -9.80 9.56
C GLN A 74 -4.83 -9.21 10.08
N PHE A 75 -5.57 -8.45 9.27
CA PHE A 75 -6.87 -7.92 9.68
C PHE A 75 -7.93 -9.03 9.66
N SER A 76 -8.65 -9.14 10.78
CA SER A 76 -9.69 -10.17 10.96
C SER A 76 -11.10 -9.60 10.91
N SER A 77 -11.25 -8.29 11.10
CA SER A 77 -12.53 -7.62 11.16
C SER A 77 -12.45 -6.17 10.67
N LEU A 78 -13.59 -5.63 10.23
CA LEU A 78 -13.72 -4.20 9.89
C LEU A 78 -13.42 -3.30 11.10
N ALA A 79 -13.77 -3.74 12.32
CA ALA A 79 -13.55 -2.96 13.53
C ALA A 79 -12.05 -2.72 13.78
N ASP A 80 -11.21 -3.75 13.62
CA ASP A 80 -9.76 -3.66 13.77
C ASP A 80 -9.17 -2.64 12.78
N ALA A 81 -9.62 -2.69 11.53
CA ALA A 81 -9.14 -1.80 10.48
C ALA A 81 -9.61 -0.35 10.69
N VAL A 82 -10.85 -0.14 11.14
CA VAL A 82 -11.36 1.19 11.52
C VAL A 82 -10.55 1.77 12.68
N GLU A 83 -10.25 0.98 13.72
CA GLU A 83 -9.47 1.44 14.87
C GLU A 83 -8.10 1.99 14.44
N VAL A 84 -7.40 1.28 13.55
CA VAL A 84 -6.11 1.73 13.00
C VAL A 84 -6.23 3.08 12.28
N VAL A 85 -7.23 3.23 11.40
CA VAL A 85 -7.42 4.45 10.62
C VAL A 85 -7.83 5.62 11.52
N THR A 86 -8.78 5.41 12.44
CA THR A 86 -9.23 6.44 13.38
C THR A 86 -8.10 6.86 14.34
N ALA A 87 -7.27 5.93 14.80
CA ALA A 87 -6.10 6.26 15.62
C ALA A 87 -5.10 7.16 14.88
N ALA A 88 -4.94 6.97 13.56
CA ALA A 88 -4.09 7.82 12.74
C ALA A 88 -4.66 9.24 12.58
N GLU A 89 -5.98 9.38 12.41
CA GLU A 89 -6.66 10.68 12.30
C GLU A 89 -6.59 11.50 13.59
N GLY A 90 -6.64 10.85 14.76
CA GLY A 90 -6.49 11.49 16.06
C GLY A 90 -5.06 11.91 16.41
N GLY A 91 -4.06 11.45 15.65
CA GLY A 91 -2.64 11.72 15.87
C GLY A 91 -2.11 12.99 15.19
N ARG A 92 -0.97 13.50 15.66
CA ARG A 92 -0.26 14.65 15.02
C ARG A 92 0.43 14.29 13.69
N ALA A 93 0.43 13.03 13.28
CA ALA A 93 1.03 12.58 12.04
C ALA A 93 -0.08 12.15 11.07
N ARG A 94 -0.50 13.10 10.22
CA ARG A 94 -1.35 12.89 9.03
C ARG A 94 -0.66 12.03 7.95
N GLU A 95 0.28 11.18 8.32
CA GLU A 95 1.24 10.63 7.39
C GLU A 95 0.94 9.13 7.15
N GLU A 96 0.60 8.82 5.90
CA GLU A 96 0.26 7.49 5.43
C GLU A 96 1.41 6.50 5.71
N SER A 97 1.18 5.55 6.60
CA SER A 97 2.10 4.45 6.91
C SER A 97 1.65 3.16 6.23
N TYR A 98 2.53 2.17 6.12
CA TYR A 98 2.16 0.87 5.53
C TYR A 98 0.98 0.20 6.27
N LEU A 99 0.90 0.36 7.58
CA LEU A 99 -0.23 -0.14 8.37
C LEU A 99 -1.54 0.55 8.03
N ILE A 100 -1.54 1.87 7.83
CA ILE A 100 -2.73 2.62 7.41
C ILE A 100 -3.14 2.19 6.00
N HIS A 101 -2.20 2.04 5.06
CA HIS A 101 -2.51 1.55 3.72
C HIS A 101 -3.15 0.16 3.73
N ALA A 102 -2.63 -0.76 4.55
CA ALA A 102 -3.19 -2.09 4.70
C ALA A 102 -4.61 -2.07 5.31
N ALA A 103 -4.84 -1.25 6.34
CA ALA A 103 -6.15 -1.08 6.95
C ALA A 103 -7.16 -0.49 5.96
N MET A 104 -6.79 0.58 5.25
CA MET A 104 -7.62 1.19 4.22
C MET A 104 -7.96 0.18 3.11
N GLN A 105 -6.98 -0.58 2.63
CA GLN A 105 -7.23 -1.63 1.63
C GLN A 105 -8.25 -2.65 2.15
N PHE A 106 -8.07 -3.15 3.38
CA PHE A 106 -8.99 -4.11 3.99
C PHE A 106 -10.41 -3.54 4.09
N LEU A 107 -10.55 -2.28 4.49
CA LEU A 107 -11.83 -1.59 4.53
C LEU A 107 -12.47 -1.53 3.14
N TYR A 108 -11.75 -1.04 2.12
CA TYR A 108 -12.28 -0.97 0.75
C TYR A 108 -12.76 -2.32 0.20
N GLU A 109 -12.10 -3.41 0.57
CA GLU A 109 -12.48 -4.75 0.12
C GLU A 109 -13.73 -5.26 0.86
N ASN A 110 -13.92 -4.89 2.13
CA ASN A 110 -14.92 -5.51 3.01
C ASN A 110 -16.09 -4.60 3.43
N ILE A 111 -16.09 -3.31 3.09
CA ILE A 111 -17.23 -2.42 3.37
C ILE A 111 -18.47 -2.78 2.54
N PRO A 112 -19.68 -2.50 3.05
CA PRO A 112 -20.93 -2.61 2.28
C PRO A 112 -20.92 -1.72 1.03
N ASP A 113 -21.63 -2.15 -0.02
CA ASP A 113 -21.67 -1.42 -1.31
C ASP A 113 -22.16 0.03 -1.16
N ALA A 114 -23.14 0.28 -0.29
CA ALA A 114 -23.62 1.64 -0.02
C ALA A 114 -22.52 2.57 0.54
N ALA A 115 -21.60 2.03 1.34
CA ALA A 115 -20.45 2.79 1.85
C ALA A 115 -19.37 2.97 0.76
N ARG A 116 -19.20 1.97 -0.11
CA ARG A 116 -18.30 2.03 -1.27
C ARG A 116 -18.69 3.15 -2.23
N GLU A 117 -19.98 3.32 -2.51
CA GLU A 117 -20.49 4.44 -3.31
C GLU A 117 -20.15 5.80 -2.69
N GLY A 118 -20.28 5.92 -1.36
CA GLY A 118 -19.91 7.13 -0.63
C GLY A 118 -18.43 7.47 -0.77
N LEU A 119 -17.54 6.46 -0.67
CA LEU A 119 -16.10 6.65 -0.86
C LEU A 119 -15.75 6.97 -2.31
N HIS A 120 -16.39 6.33 -3.29
CA HIS A 120 -16.20 6.67 -4.70
C HIS A 120 -16.57 8.14 -4.97
N ARG A 121 -17.65 8.63 -4.37
CA ARG A 121 -18.06 10.04 -4.47
C ARG A 121 -17.02 10.98 -3.86
N LEU A 122 -16.57 10.70 -2.63
CA LEU A 122 -15.52 11.48 -1.97
C LEU A 122 -14.20 11.49 -2.77
N PHE A 123 -13.84 10.35 -3.37
CA PHE A 123 -12.67 10.26 -4.24
C PHE A 123 -12.80 11.17 -5.46
N GLN A 124 -13.96 11.18 -6.13
CA GLN A 124 -14.22 12.06 -7.27
C GLN A 124 -14.21 13.54 -6.87
N GLU A 125 -14.73 13.89 -5.70
CA GLU A 125 -14.69 15.26 -5.16
C GLU A 125 -13.25 15.73 -4.89
N ASN A 126 -12.39 14.84 -4.39
CA ASN A 126 -10.99 15.14 -4.11
C ASN A 126 -10.09 15.10 -5.36
N HIS A 127 -10.52 14.40 -6.42
CA HIS A 127 -9.81 14.29 -7.69
C HIS A 127 -10.71 14.74 -8.85
N PRO A 128 -11.08 16.03 -8.91
CA PRO A 128 -11.99 16.53 -9.93
C PRO A 128 -11.43 16.28 -11.33
N GLY A 129 -12.22 15.63 -12.18
CA GLY A 129 -11.83 15.26 -13.55
C GLY A 129 -11.13 13.90 -13.68
N LEU A 130 -10.84 13.20 -12.57
CA LEU A 130 -10.39 11.80 -12.62
C LEU A 130 -11.59 10.87 -12.77
N VAL A 131 -12.05 10.73 -14.02
CA VAL A 131 -13.08 9.77 -14.42
C VAL A 131 -12.45 8.60 -15.19
N PRO A 132 -12.90 7.36 -15.01
CA PRO A 132 -12.42 6.24 -15.83
C PRO A 132 -12.65 6.53 -17.32
N GLN A 133 -11.61 6.41 -18.15
CA GLN A 133 -11.74 6.60 -19.61
C GLN A 133 -12.18 5.34 -20.34
N LEU A 134 -12.15 4.21 -19.65
CA LEU A 134 -12.46 2.90 -20.19
C LEU A 134 -13.49 2.23 -19.29
N GLN A 135 -14.38 1.45 -19.88
CA GLN A 135 -15.39 0.68 -19.16
C GLN A 135 -15.55 -0.70 -19.79
N ASP A 136 -15.75 -1.73 -18.99
CA ASP A 136 -16.13 -3.06 -19.49
C ASP A 136 -17.64 -3.20 -19.71
N ASP A 137 -18.06 -4.34 -20.25
CA ASP A 137 -19.46 -4.65 -20.52
C ASP A 137 -20.33 -4.75 -19.25
N SER A 138 -19.73 -4.86 -18.05
CA SER A 138 -20.42 -4.86 -16.76
C SER A 138 -20.61 -3.47 -16.16
N GLY A 139 -20.04 -2.45 -16.80
CA GLY A 139 -20.06 -1.08 -16.31
C GLY A 139 -18.89 -0.74 -15.36
N PHE A 140 -17.90 -1.62 -15.20
CA PHE A 140 -16.73 -1.36 -14.36
C PHE A 140 -15.76 -0.41 -15.07
N GLY A 141 -15.40 0.69 -14.40
CA GLY A 141 -14.49 1.71 -14.94
C GLY A 141 -13.02 1.38 -14.72
N TYR A 142 -12.19 1.59 -15.74
CA TYR A 142 -10.74 1.43 -15.70
C TYR A 142 -10.03 2.78 -15.92
N TYR A 143 -8.99 3.02 -15.13
CA TYR A 143 -8.11 4.16 -15.27
C TYR A 143 -6.83 3.77 -16.00
N THR A 144 -6.35 4.61 -16.91
CA THR A 144 -5.02 4.40 -17.52
C THR A 144 -3.90 4.87 -16.58
N ALA A 145 -2.69 4.36 -16.80
CA ALA A 145 -1.52 4.79 -16.02
C ALA A 145 -1.24 6.30 -16.17
N GLU A 146 -1.52 6.88 -17.34
CA GLU A 146 -1.42 8.31 -17.60
C GLU A 146 -2.43 9.12 -16.78
N GLN A 147 -3.67 8.63 -16.65
CA GLN A 147 -4.67 9.30 -15.81
C GLN A 147 -4.22 9.34 -14.35
N LEU A 148 -3.70 8.22 -13.85
CA LEU A 148 -3.19 8.13 -12.49
C LEU A 148 -1.94 9.01 -12.30
N SER A 149 -1.04 9.06 -13.28
CA SER A 149 0.15 9.93 -13.24
C SER A 149 -0.25 11.40 -13.07
N VAL A 150 -1.22 11.87 -13.85
CA VAL A 150 -1.71 13.26 -13.77
C VAL A 150 -2.41 13.52 -12.43
N ALA A 151 -3.31 12.63 -12.02
CA ALA A 151 -4.12 12.86 -10.82
C ALA A 151 -3.33 12.76 -9.52
N LEU A 152 -2.38 11.82 -9.44
CA LEU A 152 -1.51 11.62 -8.29
C LEU A 152 -0.26 12.52 -8.31
N ARG A 153 -0.03 13.23 -9.43
CA ARG A 153 1.13 14.10 -9.64
C ARG A 153 2.47 13.38 -9.45
N ILE A 154 2.54 12.13 -9.90
CA ILE A 154 3.76 11.31 -9.89
C ILE A 154 4.16 10.93 -11.32
N PRO A 155 5.45 10.71 -11.60
CA PRO A 155 5.90 10.33 -12.94
C PRO A 155 5.24 9.04 -13.43
N LEU A 156 4.93 8.95 -14.73
CA LEU A 156 4.32 7.76 -15.34
C LEU A 156 5.10 6.48 -15.05
N GLY A 157 6.44 6.53 -15.09
CA GLY A 157 7.29 5.39 -14.73
C GLY A 157 7.08 4.91 -13.29
N GLU A 158 6.84 5.83 -12.34
CA GLU A 158 6.54 5.47 -10.95
C GLU A 158 5.16 4.83 -10.80
N VAL A 159 4.18 5.26 -11.61
CA VAL A 159 2.86 4.59 -11.68
C VAL A 159 3.02 3.14 -12.14
N HIS A 160 3.77 2.90 -13.22
CA HIS A 160 4.03 1.55 -13.71
C HIS A 160 4.75 0.69 -12.65
N GLU A 161 5.81 1.21 -12.03
CA GLU A 161 6.53 0.50 -10.96
C GLU A 161 5.59 0.10 -9.82
N LYS A 162 4.66 0.99 -9.42
CA LYS A 162 3.67 0.70 -8.39
C LYS A 162 2.68 -0.37 -8.85
N ILE A 163 2.12 -0.27 -10.05
CA ILE A 163 1.18 -1.27 -10.59
C ILE A 163 1.86 -2.65 -10.64
N ASP A 164 3.06 -2.74 -11.21
CA ASP A 164 3.79 -4.00 -11.32
C ASP A 164 4.10 -4.62 -9.95
N ALA A 165 4.49 -3.78 -8.98
CA ALA A 165 4.73 -4.21 -7.61
C ALA A 165 3.48 -4.77 -6.93
N MET A 166 2.33 -4.11 -7.11
CA MET A 166 1.06 -4.57 -6.56
C MET A 166 0.63 -5.92 -7.18
N VAL A 167 0.84 -6.10 -8.49
CA VAL A 167 0.60 -7.39 -9.19
C VAL A 167 1.52 -8.48 -8.65
N ALA A 168 2.81 -8.21 -8.54
CA ALA A 168 3.79 -9.16 -8.02
C ALA A 168 3.52 -9.55 -6.56
N ALA A 169 2.92 -8.65 -5.78
CA ALA A 169 2.47 -8.92 -4.42
C ALA A 169 1.13 -9.68 -4.33
N GLY A 170 0.48 -9.95 -5.47
CA GLY A 170 -0.81 -10.64 -5.52
C GLY A 170 -1.97 -9.80 -4.97
N GLN A 171 -1.88 -8.47 -5.06
CA GLN A 171 -3.02 -7.61 -4.75
C GLN A 171 -4.10 -7.75 -5.83
N GLY A 172 -5.37 -7.63 -5.42
CA GLY A 172 -6.54 -7.81 -6.28
C GLY A 172 -6.76 -6.70 -7.30
N ILE A 173 -5.78 -6.44 -8.17
CA ILE A 173 -5.92 -5.49 -9.28
C ILE A 173 -6.63 -6.17 -10.43
N ARG A 174 -7.67 -5.51 -10.95
CA ARG A 174 -8.34 -5.90 -12.19
C ARG A 174 -7.72 -5.17 -13.37
N PHE A 175 -7.23 -5.93 -14.33
CA PHE A 175 -6.79 -5.42 -15.62
C PHE A 175 -7.91 -5.60 -16.64
N GLY A 176 -7.98 -4.68 -17.60
CA GLY A 176 -8.88 -4.83 -18.74
C GLY A 176 -8.31 -5.74 -19.84
N ASP A 177 -7.14 -6.35 -19.61
CA ASP A 177 -6.51 -7.26 -20.56
C ASP A 177 -7.39 -8.49 -20.82
N GLY A 178 -7.62 -8.80 -22.10
CA GLY A 178 -8.49 -9.89 -22.51
C GLY A 178 -9.99 -9.61 -22.34
N ILE A 179 -10.36 -8.41 -21.87
CA ILE A 179 -11.75 -7.95 -21.75
C ILE A 179 -12.01 -6.89 -22.83
N ARG A 180 -13.22 -6.86 -23.38
CA ARG A 180 -13.62 -5.79 -24.30
C ARG A 180 -13.84 -4.51 -23.50
N LEU A 181 -13.01 -3.50 -23.75
CA LEU A 181 -13.15 -2.18 -23.17
C LEU A 181 -13.76 -1.22 -24.18
N GLN A 182 -14.67 -0.38 -23.72
CA GLN A 182 -15.26 0.70 -24.47
C GLN A 182 -14.80 2.03 -23.89
N LYS A 183 -14.55 3.03 -24.74
CA LYS A 183 -14.22 4.38 -24.27
C LYS A 183 -15.45 4.99 -23.61
N VAL A 184 -15.24 5.57 -22.44
CA VAL A 184 -16.22 6.43 -21.78
C VAL A 184 -16.12 7.79 -22.47
N ASN A 185 -17.22 8.23 -23.11
CA ASN A 185 -17.33 9.52 -23.79
C ASN A 185 -17.54 10.67 -22.79
#